data_AF-A0A353MDB4-F1
#
_entry.id   AF-A0A353MDB4-F1
#
_cell.length_a   1.000
_cell.length_b   1.000
_cell.length_c   1.000
_cell.angle_alpha   90.00
_cell.angle_beta   90.00
_cell.angle_gamma   90.00
#
_symmetry.space_group_name_H-M   'P 1'
#
loop_
_entity.id
_entity.type
_entity.pdbx_description
1 polymer ?
#
loop_
_entity_poly.entity_id
_entity_poly.type
_entity_poly.pdbx_seq_one_letter_code
_entity_poly.pdbx_strand_id
1 'polypeptide(L)'
;MFPAHLSLARPTFEYVYDFGDDWRHKVELEAVLPAEPKATYPCCIKGKRACPPEDCGGPWGYEELLQILGDPAHVGYEDMKAWVESMKEGTFDPRNIRHRKRGQAGSLSPFVSSVDACQDAVRTI
;
A
#
# COMPACT_ATOMS: atom_id res chain seq x y z
N MET A 1 7.06 15.67 -18.19
CA MET A 1 5.64 16.08 -18.14
C MET A 1 4.86 14.86 -17.69
N PHE A 2 4.59 14.72 -16.39
CA PHE A 2 3.76 13.62 -15.89
C PHE A 2 2.31 13.95 -16.22
N PRO A 3 1.55 13.06 -16.90
CA PRO A 3 0.15 13.34 -17.18
C PRO A 3 -0.63 13.39 -15.87
N ALA A 4 -1.39 14.48 -15.71
CA ALA A 4 -2.37 14.68 -14.64
C ALA A 4 -3.54 13.69 -14.82
N HIS A 5 -3.32 12.43 -14.47
CA HIS A 5 -4.33 11.37 -14.57
C HIS A 5 -5.34 11.42 -13.42
N LEU A 6 -4.92 11.96 -12.26
CA LEU A 6 -5.78 12.24 -11.12
C LEU A 6 -6.15 13.73 -11.06
N SER A 7 -7.45 13.99 -10.97
CA SER A 7 -8.01 15.32 -10.74
C SER A 7 -9.34 15.18 -9.99
N LEU A 8 -9.92 16.28 -9.50
CA LEU A 8 -11.26 16.22 -8.91
C LEU A 8 -12.33 15.70 -9.90
N ALA A 9 -12.12 15.86 -11.21
CA ALA A 9 -13.01 15.32 -12.25
C ALA A 9 -12.77 13.83 -12.54
N ARG A 10 -11.60 13.30 -12.16
CA ARG A 10 -11.18 11.90 -12.33
C ARG A 10 -10.40 11.46 -11.09
N PRO A 11 -11.07 11.27 -9.96
CA PRO A 11 -10.40 11.11 -8.67
C PRO A 11 -9.89 9.69 -8.44
N THR A 12 -10.13 8.74 -9.35
CA THR A 12 -9.77 7.33 -9.14
C THR A 12 -9.04 6.74 -10.32
N PHE A 13 -8.06 5.88 -10.06
CA PHE A 13 -7.46 4.99 -11.05
C PHE A 13 -7.05 3.65 -10.43
N GLU A 14 -6.78 2.65 -11.27
CA GLU A 14 -6.27 1.35 -10.86
C GLU A 14 -4.78 1.24 -11.21
N TYR A 15 -3.99 0.78 -10.25
CA TYR A 15 -2.57 0.53 -10.38
C TYR A 15 -2.32 -0.98 -10.23
N VAL A 16 -1.83 -1.62 -11.28
CA VAL A 16 -1.44 -3.03 -11.21
C VAL A 16 0.03 -3.10 -10.82
N TYR A 17 0.29 -3.72 -9.67
CA TYR A 17 1.62 -4.04 -9.17
C TYR A 17 1.88 -5.54 -9.35
N ASP A 18 3.13 -5.88 -9.64
CA ASP A 18 3.59 -7.23 -9.96
C ASP A 18 2.72 -7.96 -11.02
N PHE A 19 3.18 -7.94 -12.27
CA PHE A 19 2.44 -8.58 -13.36
C PHE A 19 2.40 -10.12 -13.27
N GLY A 20 3.18 -10.75 -12.38
CA GLY A 20 3.04 -12.17 -12.05
C GLY A 20 1.83 -12.42 -11.14
N ASP A 21 1.72 -11.63 -10.08
CA ASP A 21 0.72 -11.81 -9.02
C ASP A 21 -0.59 -11.01 -9.23
N ASP A 22 -0.62 -10.07 -10.18
CA ASP A 22 -1.76 -9.22 -10.55
C ASP A 22 -2.36 -8.47 -9.34
N TRP A 23 -1.51 -7.87 -8.51
CA TRP A 23 -1.97 -7.02 -7.41
C TRP A 23 -2.63 -5.76 -7.96
N ARG A 24 -3.95 -5.63 -7.77
CA ARG A 24 -4.72 -4.49 -8.25
C ARG A 24 -4.97 -3.52 -7.11
N HIS A 25 -4.40 -2.33 -7.25
CA HIS A 25 -4.51 -1.25 -6.28
C HIS A 25 -5.45 -0.16 -6.75
N LYS A 26 -6.50 0.14 -5.97
CA LYS A 26 -7.37 1.28 -6.27
C LYS A 26 -6.81 2.52 -5.60
N VAL A 27 -6.40 3.49 -6.41
CA VAL A 27 -5.87 4.77 -5.93
C VAL A 27 -6.92 5.86 -6.09
N GLU A 28 -7.22 6.57 -5.01
CA GLU A 28 -8.29 7.58 -4.94
C GLU A 28 -7.78 8.92 -4.37
N LEU A 29 -8.01 10.01 -5.09
CA LEU A 29 -7.79 11.39 -4.66
C LEU A 29 -8.94 11.82 -3.75
N GLU A 30 -8.71 11.83 -2.44
CA GLU A 30 -9.69 12.25 -1.46
C GLU A 30 -9.80 13.80 -1.40
N ALA A 31 -8.68 14.51 -1.52
CA ALA A 31 -8.66 15.98 -1.45
C ALA A 31 -7.42 16.60 -2.13
N VAL A 32 -7.52 17.88 -2.50
CA VAL A 32 -6.37 18.70 -2.93
C VAL A 32 -6.22 19.84 -1.92
N LEU A 33 -5.13 19.85 -1.18
CA LEU A 33 -4.89 20.80 -0.09
C LEU A 33 -3.64 21.64 -0.36
N PRO A 34 -3.53 22.85 0.21
CA PRO A 34 -2.27 23.60 0.22
C PRO A 34 -1.14 22.76 0.82
N ALA A 35 0.04 22.80 0.20
CA ALA A 35 1.21 22.14 0.75
C ALA A 35 1.58 22.74 2.12
N GLU A 36 1.87 21.89 3.08
CA GLU A 36 2.25 22.27 4.43
C GLU A 36 3.71 22.74 4.45
N PRO A 37 3.99 23.95 4.95
CA PRO A 37 5.36 24.44 5.07
C PRO A 37 6.21 23.50 5.92
N LYS A 38 7.41 23.16 5.43
CA LYS A 38 8.39 22.29 6.11
C LYS A 38 8.01 20.81 6.22
N ALA A 39 6.86 20.39 5.69
CA ALA A 39 6.55 18.97 5.57
C ALA A 39 7.47 18.32 4.51
N THR A 40 7.85 17.05 4.78
CA THR A 40 8.52 16.21 3.79
C THR A 40 7.48 15.31 3.15
N TYR A 41 7.43 15.34 1.83
CA TYR A 41 6.50 14.57 1.02
C TYR A 41 7.24 13.53 0.16
N PRO A 42 6.57 12.44 -0.27
CA PRO A 42 5.24 12.02 0.19
C PRO A 42 5.27 11.63 1.68
N CYS A 43 4.10 11.61 2.34
CA CYS A 43 3.97 11.23 3.75
C CYS A 43 2.75 10.33 3.94
N CYS A 44 2.95 9.14 4.49
CA CYS A 44 1.84 8.27 4.88
C CYS A 44 1.29 8.74 6.23
N ILE A 45 -0.01 9.05 6.28
CA ILE A 45 -0.64 9.65 7.47
C ILE A 45 -1.59 8.71 8.20
N LYS A 46 -2.10 7.69 7.50
CA LYS A 46 -2.94 6.63 8.06
C LYS A 46 -2.72 5.37 7.25
N GLY A 47 -2.89 4.22 7.89
CA GLY A 47 -3.03 2.95 7.19
C GLY A 47 -3.48 1.86 8.14
N LYS A 48 -3.89 0.72 7.59
CA LYS A 48 -4.32 -0.45 8.37
C LYS A 48 -4.06 -1.74 7.60
N ARG A 49 -3.94 -2.82 8.40
CA ARG A 49 -3.56 -4.17 8.00
C ARG A 49 -2.09 -4.23 7.55
N ALA A 50 -1.46 -5.38 7.74
CA ALA A 50 -0.14 -5.64 7.18
C ALA A 50 -0.29 -5.93 5.68
N CYS A 51 0.79 -5.69 4.93
CA CYS A 51 0.76 -5.94 3.49
C CYS A 51 0.89 -7.45 3.27
N PRO A 52 0.27 -7.99 2.21
CA PRO A 52 0.52 -9.37 1.81
C PRO A 52 2.03 -9.60 1.67
N PRO A 53 2.55 -10.76 2.10
CA PRO A 53 3.94 -11.11 1.80
C PRO A 53 4.18 -11.07 0.29
N GLU A 54 5.32 -10.54 -0.14
CA GLU A 54 5.76 -10.61 -1.54
C GLU A 54 5.76 -12.07 -2.02
N ASP A 55 5.47 -12.27 -3.30
CA ASP A 55 5.42 -13.59 -3.95
C ASP A 55 4.45 -14.59 -3.28
N CYS A 56 3.42 -14.12 -2.56
CA CYS A 56 2.40 -15.02 -1.98
C CYS A 56 1.39 -15.55 -3.01
N GLY A 57 1.53 -15.22 -4.30
CA GLY A 57 0.66 -15.71 -5.37
C GLY A 57 -0.58 -14.84 -5.57
N GLY A 58 -0.42 -13.52 -5.40
CA GLY A 58 -1.48 -12.55 -5.61
C GLY A 58 -2.61 -12.62 -4.58
N PRO A 59 -3.76 -11.98 -4.87
CA PRO A 59 -4.91 -11.95 -3.96
C PRO A 59 -5.42 -13.32 -3.55
N TRP A 60 -5.38 -14.30 -4.47
CA TRP A 60 -5.84 -15.67 -4.22
C TRP A 60 -4.91 -16.44 -3.30
N GLY A 61 -3.60 -16.38 -3.56
CA GLY A 61 -2.62 -17.04 -2.71
C GLY A 61 -2.56 -16.43 -1.30
N TYR A 62 -2.79 -15.12 -1.17
CA TYR A 62 -2.96 -14.48 0.14
C TYR A 62 -4.21 -14.95 0.88
N GLU A 63 -5.34 -15.15 0.18
CA GLU A 63 -6.56 -15.69 0.81
C GLU A 63 -6.36 -17.13 1.28
N GLU A 64 -5.74 -17.98 0.44
CA GLU A 64 -5.38 -19.36 0.81
C GLU A 64 -4.45 -19.38 2.03
N LEU A 65 -3.43 -18.51 2.05
CA LEU A 65 -2.54 -18.35 3.19
C LEU A 65 -3.31 -18.00 4.49
N LEU A 66 -4.24 -17.04 4.42
CA LEU A 66 -5.08 -16.68 5.57
C LEU A 66 -5.97 -17.83 6.03
N GLN A 67 -6.51 -18.64 5.11
CA GLN A 67 -7.31 -19.81 5.45
C GLN A 67 -6.46 -20.88 6.17
N ILE A 68 -5.26 -21.17 5.65
CA ILE A 68 -4.33 -22.13 6.27
C ILE A 68 -3.92 -21.66 7.65
N LEU A 69 -3.53 -20.38 7.80
CA LEU A 69 -3.10 -19.82 9.09
C LEU A 69 -4.27 -19.60 10.07
N GLY A 70 -5.51 -19.61 9.57
CA GLY A 70 -6.71 -19.55 10.39
C GLY A 70 -7.08 -20.88 11.05
N ASP A 71 -6.52 -22.00 10.58
CA ASP A 71 -6.77 -23.35 11.10
C ASP A 71 -5.47 -24.03 11.57
N PRO A 72 -5.16 -24.01 12.88
CA PRO A 72 -4.00 -24.70 13.44
C PRO A 72 -3.98 -26.22 13.23
N ALA A 73 -5.10 -26.84 12.87
CA ALA A 73 -5.17 -28.27 12.54
C ALA A 73 -4.91 -28.56 11.06
N HIS A 74 -4.79 -27.53 10.22
CA HIS A 74 -4.52 -27.70 8.80
C HIS A 74 -3.14 -28.32 8.56
N VAL A 75 -3.06 -29.27 7.62
CA VAL A 75 -1.83 -30.02 7.33
C VAL A 75 -0.65 -29.11 6.95
N GLY A 76 -0.93 -27.98 6.30
CA GLY A 76 0.08 -26.99 5.89
C GLY A 76 0.33 -25.86 6.90
N TYR A 77 -0.29 -25.88 8.10
CA TYR A 77 -0.23 -24.77 9.05
C TYR A 77 1.21 -24.42 9.47
N GLU A 78 1.98 -25.42 9.92
CA GLU A 78 3.34 -25.19 10.42
C GLU A 78 4.29 -24.71 9.31
N ASP A 79 4.17 -25.27 8.10
CA ASP A 79 4.99 -24.88 6.95
C ASP A 79 4.70 -23.43 6.52
N MET A 80 3.43 -23.07 6.38
CA MET A 80 3.03 -21.71 5.99
C MET A 80 3.37 -20.69 7.08
N LYS A 81 3.21 -21.07 8.36
CA LYS A 81 3.59 -20.20 9.48
C LYS A 81 5.09 -19.93 9.49
N ALA A 82 5.91 -20.97 9.33
CA ALA A 82 7.37 -20.82 9.25
C ALA A 82 7.79 -19.95 8.05
N TRP A 83 7.14 -20.11 6.90
CA TRP A 83 7.35 -19.27 5.72
C TRP A 83 7.05 -17.79 6.02
N VAL A 84 5.86 -17.46 6.55
CA VAL A 84 5.50 -16.07 6.91
C VAL A 84 6.43 -15.49 7.97
N GLU A 85 6.81 -16.27 8.98
CA GLU A 85 7.76 -15.84 10.01
C GLU A 85 9.16 -15.54 9.45
N SER A 86 9.56 -16.19 8.35
CA SER A 86 10.81 -15.92 7.65
C SER A 86 10.77 -14.62 6.83
N MET A 87 9.59 -14.24 6.34
CA MET A 87 9.38 -13.03 5.52
C MET A 87 9.27 -11.77 6.37
N LYS A 88 8.85 -11.89 7.65
CA LYS A 88 8.64 -10.83 8.66
C LYS A 88 8.86 -9.39 8.17
N GLU A 89 7.92 -8.91 7.38
CA GLU A 89 7.58 -7.50 7.36
C GLU A 89 6.52 -7.29 8.44
N GLY A 90 6.84 -6.49 9.46
CA GLY A 90 6.02 -6.36 10.66
C GLY A 90 4.62 -5.78 10.41
N THR A 91 3.86 -5.58 11.49
CA THR A 91 2.59 -4.83 11.40
C THR A 91 2.81 -3.46 10.80
N PHE A 92 1.82 -2.96 10.04
CA PHE A 92 1.86 -1.62 9.48
C PHE A 92 2.17 -0.56 10.55
N ASP A 93 3.24 0.21 10.33
CA ASP A 93 3.63 1.38 11.11
C ASP A 93 4.06 2.48 10.12
N PRO A 94 3.35 3.62 10.05
CA PRO A 94 3.69 4.72 9.16
C PRO A 94 5.15 5.20 9.30
N ARG A 95 5.75 5.04 10.49
CA ARG A 95 7.14 5.45 10.78
C ARG A 95 8.18 4.57 10.08
N ASN A 96 7.81 3.37 9.67
CA ASN A 96 8.70 2.45 8.95
C ASN A 96 8.80 2.76 7.46
N ILE A 97 7.96 3.65 6.93
CA ILE A 97 7.96 4.03 5.51
C ILE A 97 9.16 4.95 5.24
N ARG A 98 10.10 4.46 4.43
CA ARG A 98 11.33 5.19 4.08
C ARG A 98 11.12 6.03 2.83
N HIS A 99 11.16 7.35 2.98
CA HIS A 99 11.07 8.27 1.84
C HIS A 99 12.45 8.56 1.24
N ARG A 100 12.59 8.42 -0.08
CA ARG A 100 13.72 8.98 -0.84
C ARG A 100 13.41 10.43 -1.17
N LYS A 101 14.16 11.39 -0.62
CA LYS A 101 13.98 12.83 -0.90
C LYS A 101 14.08 13.12 -2.40
N ARG A 102 13.02 13.67 -3.01
CA ARG A 102 13.11 14.48 -4.24
C ARG A 102 12.80 15.94 -3.87
N GLY A 103 13.50 16.88 -4.50
CA GLY A 103 13.49 18.30 -4.15
C GLY A 103 12.09 18.93 -4.14
N GLN A 104 11.88 19.86 -3.22
CA GLN A 104 10.65 20.63 -3.05
C GLN A 104 10.44 21.57 -4.24
N ALA A 105 9.31 21.43 -4.95
CA ALA A 105 8.75 22.48 -5.77
C ALA A 105 7.32 22.73 -5.26
N GLY A 106 7.01 24.00 -4.98
CA GLY A 106 5.72 24.39 -4.41
C GLY A 106 4.58 24.14 -5.40
N SER A 107 3.57 23.41 -4.95
CA SER A 107 2.25 23.28 -5.57
C SER A 107 1.29 22.64 -4.57
N LEU A 108 -0.01 22.71 -4.88
CA LEU A 108 -1.08 22.02 -4.15
C LEU A 108 -0.78 20.51 -4.07
N SER A 109 -0.92 19.97 -2.87
CA SER A 109 -0.53 18.61 -2.52
C SER A 109 -1.75 17.67 -2.61
N PRO A 110 -1.77 16.67 -3.52
CA PRO A 110 -2.86 15.71 -3.58
C PRO A 110 -2.83 14.80 -2.34
N PHE A 111 -3.96 14.68 -1.68
CA PHE A 111 -4.19 13.68 -0.65
C PHE A 111 -4.83 12.45 -1.26
N VAL A 112 -4.11 11.34 -1.22
CA VAL A 112 -4.44 10.11 -1.93
C VAL A 112 -4.58 8.96 -0.94
N SER A 113 -5.60 8.13 -1.12
CA SER A 113 -5.75 6.85 -0.43
C SER A 113 -5.61 5.70 -1.42
N SER A 114 -4.95 4.61 -1.02
CA SER A 114 -4.95 3.32 -1.71
C SER A 114 -5.86 2.33 -0.98
N VAL A 115 -6.66 1.58 -1.71
CA VAL A 115 -7.54 0.54 -1.16
C VAL A 115 -7.03 -0.83 -1.59
N ASP A 116 -6.12 -1.39 -0.80
CA ASP A 116 -5.52 -2.71 -1.03
C ASP A 116 -5.72 -3.62 0.18
N ALA A 117 -5.11 -4.80 0.17
CA ALA A 117 -4.98 -5.63 1.37
C ALA A 117 -4.30 -4.84 2.52
N CYS A 118 -3.36 -3.96 2.16
CA CYS A 118 -2.83 -2.84 2.95
C CYS A 118 -3.60 -1.56 2.60
N GLN A 119 -4.44 -1.03 3.48
CA GLN A 119 -5.15 0.22 3.19
C GLN A 119 -4.35 1.39 3.73
N ASP A 120 -3.70 2.16 2.85
CA ASP A 120 -2.85 3.29 3.22
C ASP A 120 -3.38 4.61 2.68
N ALA A 121 -3.10 5.71 3.36
CA ALA A 121 -3.29 7.05 2.80
C ALA A 121 -2.05 7.91 2.91
N VAL A 122 -1.73 8.51 1.76
CA VAL A 122 -0.48 9.19 1.47
C VAL A 122 -0.80 10.61 1.01
N ARG A 123 -0.16 11.58 1.64
CA ARG A 123 -0.07 12.94 1.12
C ARG A 123 1.08 13.02 0.14
N THR A 124 0.83 13.61 -1.03
CA THR A 124 1.80 13.76 -2.13
C THR A 124 1.99 15.25 -2.46
N ILE A 125 3.03 15.63 -3.21
CA ILE A 125 3.33 17.03 -3.62
C ILE A 125 2.40 17.50 -4.73
#